data_AF-A0A522SZC9-F1
#
_entry.id   AF-A0A522SZC9-F1
#
_cell.length_a   1.000
_cell.length_b   1.000
_cell.length_c   1.000
_cell.angle_alpha   90.00
_cell.angle_beta   90.00
_cell.angle_gamma   90.00
#
_symmetry.space_group_name_H-M   'P 1'
#
loop_
_entity.id
_entity.type
_entity.pdbx_description
1 polymer ?
#
loop_
_entity_poly.entity_id
_entity_poly.type
_entity_poly.pdbx_seq_one_letter_code
_entity_poly.pdbx_strand_id
1 'polypeptide(L)'
;MMNKRILLYISFFLLSGMLFSCENYKDCNSPVQTSLGIGFYQIVRGVQQDSTLPALTLYGIGRADSLLADSIASSRVYIPLNLHADTSAFFIQPDSSSAGGDTITVKYKRSLQFVSSGCGFTTFYHIDTAFTTYHYIDSLAIPTNKIVTTNAINLQIYY
;
A
#
# COMPACT_ATOMS: atom_id res chain seq x y z
N MET A 1 -3.49 39.65 -52.39
CA MET A 1 -2.64 38.48 -52.70
C MET A 1 -1.50 38.45 -51.68
N MET A 2 -1.50 37.50 -50.76
CA MET A 2 -0.46 37.39 -49.73
C MET A 2 0.85 36.89 -50.38
N ASN A 3 1.96 37.57 -50.14
CA ASN A 3 3.22 37.32 -50.81
C ASN A 3 3.77 35.93 -50.42
N LYS A 4 4.11 35.07 -51.40
CA LYS A 4 4.53 33.67 -51.13
C LYS A 4 5.72 33.58 -50.16
N ARG A 5 6.59 34.60 -50.13
CA ARG A 5 7.69 34.70 -49.17
C ARG A 5 7.21 34.91 -47.72
N ILE A 6 6.17 35.71 -47.51
CA ILE A 6 5.56 35.94 -46.19
C ILE A 6 4.91 34.65 -45.66
N LEU A 7 4.24 33.89 -46.54
CA LEU A 7 3.66 32.60 -46.18
C LEU A 7 4.73 31.59 -45.72
N LEU A 8 5.91 31.62 -46.35
CA LEU A 8 7.04 30.75 -46.03
C LEU A 8 7.65 31.09 -44.66
N TYR A 9 7.77 32.38 -44.31
CA TYR A 9 8.24 32.81 -42.98
C TYR A 9 7.26 32.44 -41.87
N ILE A 10 5.95 32.58 -42.11
CA ILE A 10 4.91 32.18 -41.14
C ILE A 10 4.96 30.66 -40.90
N SER A 11 5.11 29.87 -41.97
CA SER A 11 5.25 28.42 -41.87
C SER A 11 6.48 28.00 -41.07
N PHE A 12 7.61 28.69 -41.26
CA PHE A 12 8.86 28.40 -40.53
C PHE A 12 8.76 28.78 -39.05
N PHE A 13 8.09 29.90 -38.73
CA PHE A 13 7.84 30.33 -37.35
C PHE A 13 6.92 29.37 -36.60
N LEU A 14 5.86 28.89 -37.25
CA LEU A 14 4.95 27.88 -36.69
C LEU A 14 5.65 26.52 -36.46
N LEU A 15 6.50 26.09 -37.39
CA LEU A 15 7.25 24.83 -37.27
C LEU A 15 8.30 24.89 -36.14
N SER A 16 8.93 26.05 -35.94
CA SER A 16 9.87 26.29 -34.83
C SER A 16 9.19 26.23 -33.45
N GLY A 17 7.97 26.77 -33.33
CA GLY A 17 7.21 26.75 -32.08
C GLY A 17 6.85 25.34 -31.59
N MET A 18 6.72 24.36 -32.49
CA MET A 18 6.41 22.98 -32.14
C MET A 18 7.58 22.24 -31.45
N LEU A 19 8.81 22.73 -31.59
CA LEU A 19 10.00 22.10 -31.00
C LEU A 19 10.21 22.44 -29.51
N PHE A 20 9.43 23.36 -28.94
CA PHE A 20 9.55 23.79 -27.54
C PHE A 20 8.55 23.13 -26.59
N SER A 21 7.74 22.16 -27.04
CA SER A 21 6.71 21.51 -26.22
C SER A 21 7.23 20.36 -25.33
N CYS A 22 8.48 20.40 -24.87
CA CYS A 22 8.96 19.47 -23.86
C CYS A 22 8.60 19.98 -22.46
N GLU A 23 7.51 19.46 -21.90
CA GLU A 23 7.22 19.59 -20.47
C GLU A 23 8.14 18.64 -19.70
N ASN A 24 8.94 19.17 -18.78
CA ASN A 24 9.79 18.37 -17.90
C ASN A 24 8.91 17.71 -16.83
N TYR A 25 8.30 16.57 -17.13
CA TYR A 25 7.63 15.77 -16.12
C TYR A 25 8.66 15.41 -15.03
N LYS A 26 8.31 15.66 -13.76
CA LYS A 26 9.12 15.15 -12.65
C LYS A 26 9.12 13.63 -12.73
N ASP A 27 10.28 13.04 -12.93
CA ASP A 27 10.48 11.59 -12.90
C ASP A 27 9.83 11.00 -11.66
N CYS A 28 9.03 9.94 -11.86
CA CYS A 28 8.32 9.27 -10.77
C CYS A 28 9.24 8.31 -10.01
N ASN A 29 10.22 8.87 -9.30
CA ASN A 29 11.17 8.11 -8.49
C ASN A 29 10.65 7.80 -7.07
N SER A 30 9.42 8.22 -6.74
CA SER A 30 8.81 7.97 -5.43
C SER A 30 7.72 6.90 -5.52
N PRO A 31 7.61 6.00 -4.53
CA PRO A 31 6.54 5.00 -4.51
C PRO A 31 5.18 5.69 -4.44
N VAL A 32 4.26 5.29 -5.31
CA VAL A 32 2.86 5.78 -5.35
C VAL A 32 1.87 4.78 -4.74
N GLN A 33 2.31 3.57 -4.45
CA GLN A 33 1.50 2.54 -3.82
C GLN A 33 1.64 2.60 -2.29
N THR A 34 0.53 2.39 -1.61
CA THR A 34 0.43 2.35 -0.15
C THR A 34 0.03 0.96 0.29
N SER A 35 0.71 0.46 1.31
CA SER A 35 0.49 -0.88 1.86
C SER A 35 0.39 -0.79 3.38
N LEU A 36 -0.55 -1.53 3.96
CA LEU A 36 -0.62 -1.72 5.40
C LEU A 36 0.57 -2.56 5.85
N GLY A 37 1.47 -1.98 6.64
CA GLY A 37 2.54 -2.71 7.29
C GLY A 37 2.04 -3.43 8.54
N ILE A 38 2.24 -4.75 8.59
CA ILE A 38 1.92 -5.60 9.73
C ILE A 38 3.22 -6.19 10.26
N GLY A 39 3.48 -6.05 11.57
CA GLY A 39 4.62 -6.66 12.24
C GLY A 39 4.17 -7.70 13.26
N PHE A 40 4.95 -8.76 13.45
CA PHE A 40 4.68 -9.84 14.37
C PHE A 40 5.63 -9.80 15.57
N TYR A 41 5.09 -9.92 16.77
CA TYR A 41 5.82 -9.70 18.02
C TYR A 41 5.40 -10.69 19.09
N GLN A 42 6.29 -10.90 20.06
CA GLN A 42 6.01 -11.63 21.29
C GLN A 42 6.36 -10.77 22.51
N ILE A 43 5.67 -11.02 23.62
CA ILE A 43 6.00 -10.39 24.91
C ILE A 43 6.80 -11.40 25.74
N VAL A 44 8.12 -11.21 25.79
CA VAL A 44 9.03 -12.06 26.58
C VAL A 44 9.44 -11.30 27.83
N ARG A 45 9.02 -11.79 29.00
CA ARG A 45 9.30 -11.16 30.31
C ARG A 45 8.86 -9.69 30.38
N GLY A 46 7.71 -9.37 29.78
CA GLY A 46 7.14 -8.01 29.76
C GLY A 46 7.80 -7.06 28.77
N VAL A 47 8.74 -7.53 27.94
CA VAL A 47 9.39 -6.74 26.89
C VAL A 47 8.94 -7.24 25.52
N GLN A 48 8.55 -6.31 24.66
CA GLN A 48 8.23 -6.60 23.27
C GLN A 48 9.50 -7.02 22.50
N GLN A 49 9.42 -8.13 21.79
CA GLN A 49 10.47 -8.62 20.90
C GLN A 49 9.89 -8.93 19.52
N ASP A 50 10.64 -8.59 18.47
CA ASP A 50 10.33 -8.99 17.10
C ASP A 50 10.29 -10.52 17.03
N SER A 51 9.26 -11.07 16.39
CA SER A 51 9.16 -12.51 16.19
C SER A 51 8.88 -12.84 14.73
N THR A 52 9.37 -13.99 14.28
CA THR A 52 9.23 -14.46 12.90
C THR A 52 8.24 -15.62 12.89
N LEU A 53 7.15 -15.47 12.14
CA LEU A 53 6.26 -16.58 11.85
C LEU A 53 6.97 -17.52 10.86
N PRO A 54 7.09 -18.82 11.15
CA PRO A 54 7.92 -19.74 10.37
C PRO A 54 7.31 -20.10 9.01
N ALA A 55 5.98 -20.17 8.93
CA ALA A 55 5.25 -20.54 7.72
C ALA A 55 3.93 -19.75 7.63
N LEU A 56 4.07 -18.43 7.54
CA LEU A 56 2.96 -17.50 7.39
C LEU A 56 2.25 -17.70 6.05
N THR A 57 0.96 -17.95 6.13
CA THR A 57 0.05 -17.93 4.99
C THR A 57 -1.00 -16.85 5.20
N LEU A 58 -1.24 -16.03 4.19
CA LEU A 58 -2.07 -14.83 4.27
C LEU A 58 -2.97 -14.73 3.05
N TYR A 59 -4.27 -14.55 3.30
CA TYR A 59 -5.25 -14.33 2.23
C TYR A 59 -6.10 -13.09 2.51
N GLY A 60 -6.38 -12.31 1.47
CA GLY A 60 -7.45 -11.33 1.50
C GLY A 60 -8.83 -12.00 1.47
N ILE A 61 -9.79 -11.43 2.16
CA ILE A 61 -11.18 -11.91 2.14
C ILE A 61 -11.99 -11.06 1.17
N GLY A 62 -12.83 -11.72 0.36
CA GLY A 62 -13.77 -11.05 -0.56
C GLY A 62 -13.30 -10.92 -2.02
N ARG A 63 -12.25 -11.64 -2.44
CA ARG A 63 -11.80 -11.75 -3.84
C ARG A 63 -11.31 -13.18 -4.14
N ALA A 64 -11.34 -13.58 -5.42
CA ALA A 64 -10.90 -14.91 -5.86
C ALA A 64 -9.37 -15.07 -5.87
N ASP A 65 -8.64 -14.05 -6.32
CA ASP A 65 -7.17 -14.03 -6.32
C ASP A 65 -6.67 -13.29 -5.08
N SER A 66 -6.76 -13.94 -3.93
CA SER A 66 -6.51 -13.27 -2.64
C SER A 66 -5.32 -13.78 -1.86
N LEU A 67 -4.56 -14.74 -2.39
CA LEU A 67 -3.31 -15.20 -1.79
C LEU A 67 -2.29 -14.05 -1.79
N LEU A 68 -1.87 -13.61 -0.61
CA LEU A 68 -0.92 -12.51 -0.39
C LEU A 68 0.44 -13.02 0.07
N ALA A 69 0.47 -14.15 0.77
CA ALA A 69 1.69 -14.86 1.16
C ALA A 69 1.39 -16.35 1.32
N ASP A 70 2.30 -17.21 0.88
CA ASP A 70 2.15 -18.67 0.95
C ASP A 70 3.32 -19.29 1.70
N SER A 71 3.06 -19.76 2.93
CA SER A 71 4.00 -20.52 3.75
C SER A 71 5.40 -19.88 3.86
N ILE A 72 5.46 -18.54 4.00
CA ILE A 72 6.73 -17.80 4.05
C ILE A 72 7.18 -17.59 5.50
N ALA A 73 8.50 -17.63 5.73
CA ALA A 73 9.06 -17.16 6.98
C ALA A 73 9.14 -15.62 6.98
N SER A 74 8.39 -14.94 7.87
CA SER A 74 8.45 -13.48 7.94
C SER A 74 8.12 -12.90 9.32
N SER A 75 8.82 -11.83 9.69
CA SER A 75 8.53 -11.00 10.87
C SER A 75 7.65 -9.78 10.56
N ARG A 76 7.43 -9.49 9.27
CA ARG A 76 6.56 -8.40 8.83
C ARG A 76 6.04 -8.61 7.41
N VAL A 77 4.85 -8.10 7.12
CA VAL A 77 4.26 -8.12 5.78
C VAL A 77 3.69 -6.76 5.42
N TYR A 78 3.67 -6.45 4.13
CA TYR A 78 3.08 -5.23 3.60
C TYR A 78 2.00 -5.63 2.62
N ILE A 79 0.75 -5.32 2.94
CA ILE A 79 -0.39 -5.77 2.16
C ILE A 79 -1.24 -4.61 1.63
N PRO A 80 -1.79 -4.73 0.41
CA PRO A 80 -2.67 -3.72 -0.12
C PRO A 80 -4.00 -3.72 0.65
N LEU A 81 -4.57 -2.53 0.84
CA LEU A 81 -5.94 -2.36 1.31
C LEU A 81 -6.91 -2.28 0.12
N ASN A 82 -8.19 -2.57 0.38
CA ASN A 82 -9.24 -2.42 -0.62
C ASN A 82 -9.44 -0.94 -0.98
N LEU A 83 -9.25 -0.62 -2.25
CA LEU A 83 -9.41 0.73 -2.81
C LEU A 83 -10.87 1.19 -2.91
N HIS A 84 -11.82 0.26 -2.86
CA HIS A 84 -13.25 0.52 -3.11
C HIS A 84 -14.12 0.41 -1.84
N ALA A 85 -13.59 -0.13 -0.75
CA ALA A 85 -14.28 -0.25 0.52
C ALA A 85 -13.49 0.43 1.65
N ASP A 86 -14.18 0.86 2.70
CA ASP A 86 -13.58 1.42 3.92
C ASP A 86 -13.21 0.33 4.94
N THR A 87 -13.14 -0.91 4.48
CA THR A 87 -12.82 -2.08 5.30
C THR A 87 -12.09 -3.10 4.44
N SER A 88 -11.05 -3.70 5.01
CA SER A 88 -10.38 -4.87 4.47
C SER A 88 -10.32 -5.95 5.55
N ALA A 89 -10.48 -7.20 5.14
CA ALA A 89 -10.34 -8.35 6.02
C ALA A 89 -9.33 -9.34 5.44
N PHE A 90 -8.53 -9.94 6.31
CA PHE A 90 -7.44 -10.84 5.97
C PHE A 90 -7.46 -12.05 6.89
N PHE A 91 -7.30 -13.24 6.33
CA PHE A 91 -7.08 -14.46 7.10
C PHE A 91 -5.58 -14.71 7.24
N ILE A 92 -5.11 -14.88 8.47
CA ILE A 92 -3.71 -15.11 8.82
C ILE A 92 -3.57 -16.51 9.43
N GLN A 93 -2.72 -17.32 8.85
CA GLN A 93 -2.31 -18.61 9.39
C GLN A 93 -0.81 -18.56 9.72
N PRO A 94 -0.40 -18.71 10.99
CA PRO A 94 0.98 -18.49 11.43
C PRO A 94 1.95 -19.63 11.04
N ASP A 95 1.43 -20.84 10.91
CA ASP A 95 2.18 -22.03 10.50
C ASP A 95 1.32 -22.94 9.62
N SER A 96 1.92 -23.49 8.57
CA SER A 96 1.39 -24.55 7.70
C SER A 96 0.84 -25.78 8.44
N SER A 97 1.40 -26.10 9.62
CA SER A 97 0.96 -27.25 10.42
C SER A 97 -0.21 -26.93 11.36
N SER A 98 -0.49 -25.64 11.59
CA SER A 98 -1.55 -25.19 12.49
C SER A 98 -2.91 -25.26 11.81
N ALA A 99 -3.87 -25.97 12.43
CA ALA A 99 -5.25 -26.05 11.96
C ALA A 99 -6.08 -24.79 12.27
N GLY A 100 -5.43 -23.73 12.78
CA GLY A 100 -6.07 -22.50 13.26
C GLY A 100 -5.43 -21.27 12.64
N GLY A 101 -6.25 -20.26 12.41
CA GLY A 101 -5.83 -18.95 11.97
C GLY A 101 -6.84 -17.90 12.40
N ASP A 102 -6.49 -16.65 12.19
CA ASP A 102 -7.26 -15.51 12.61
C ASP A 102 -7.72 -14.66 11.45
N THR A 103 -8.94 -14.14 11.54
CA THR A 103 -9.41 -13.12 10.61
C THR A 103 -9.22 -11.75 11.21
N ILE A 104 -8.32 -10.97 10.63
CA ILE A 104 -8.10 -9.57 10.99
C ILE A 104 -8.96 -8.69 10.09
N THR A 105 -9.74 -7.81 10.70
CA THR A 105 -10.51 -6.79 9.98
C THR A 105 -10.00 -5.41 10.34
N VAL A 106 -9.69 -4.60 9.33
CA VAL A 106 -9.20 -3.23 9.47
C VAL A 106 -10.20 -2.28 8.82
N LYS A 107 -10.69 -1.32 9.61
CA LYS A 107 -11.54 -0.22 9.14
C LYS A 107 -10.71 1.05 9.00
N TYR A 108 -10.91 1.77 7.91
CA TYR A 108 -10.10 2.93 7.58
C TYR A 108 -10.85 3.95 6.74
N LYS A 109 -10.37 5.19 6.75
CA LYS A 109 -10.79 6.25 5.82
C LYS A 109 -9.76 6.40 4.71
N ARG A 110 -10.22 6.65 3.50
CA ARG A 110 -9.39 6.88 2.31
C ARG A 110 -9.23 8.37 2.03
N SER A 111 -8.05 8.78 1.59
CA SER A 111 -7.76 10.14 1.14
C SER A 111 -6.93 10.10 -0.13
N LEU A 112 -7.49 10.61 -1.23
CA LEU A 112 -6.79 10.72 -2.50
C LEU A 112 -5.84 11.92 -2.47
N GLN A 113 -4.58 11.70 -2.79
CA GLN A 113 -3.52 12.69 -2.74
C GLN A 113 -2.88 12.84 -4.12
N PHE A 114 -2.82 14.07 -4.62
CA PHE A 114 -2.10 14.37 -5.85
C PHE A 114 -0.59 14.39 -5.58
N VAL A 115 0.17 13.62 -6.35
CA VAL A 115 1.63 13.49 -6.21
C VAL A 115 2.34 14.46 -7.15
N SER A 116 2.09 14.33 -8.45
CA SER A 116 2.62 15.22 -9.50
C SER A 116 1.91 14.95 -10.82
N SER A 117 2.13 15.79 -11.84
CA SER A 117 1.62 15.53 -13.20
C SER A 117 2.16 14.22 -13.79
N GLY A 118 3.41 13.84 -13.47
CA GLY A 118 4.01 12.59 -13.93
C GLY A 118 3.60 11.34 -13.12
N CYS A 119 3.30 11.49 -11.84
CA CYS A 119 2.96 10.36 -10.94
C CYS A 119 1.45 10.20 -10.70
N GLY A 120 0.63 11.18 -11.06
CA GLY A 120 -0.81 11.17 -10.82
C GLY A 120 -1.17 11.25 -9.34
N PHE A 121 -2.03 10.32 -8.89
CA PHE A 121 -2.61 10.30 -7.55
C PHE A 121 -2.25 9.02 -6.79
N THR A 122 -2.16 9.14 -5.47
CA THR A 122 -2.01 8.01 -4.53
C THR A 122 -3.13 8.04 -3.50
N THR A 123 -3.52 6.88 -2.98
CA THR A 123 -4.52 6.79 -1.91
C THR A 123 -3.82 6.57 -0.59
N PHE A 124 -3.94 7.53 0.33
CA PHE A 124 -3.53 7.36 1.72
C PHE A 124 -4.70 6.82 2.55
N TYR A 125 -4.38 6.11 3.62
CA TYR A 125 -5.38 5.58 4.52
C TYR A 125 -5.16 6.06 5.95
N HIS A 126 -6.26 6.17 6.69
CA HIS A 126 -6.26 6.43 8.12
C HIS A 126 -7.03 5.33 8.84
N ILE A 127 -6.34 4.51 9.62
CA ILE A 127 -6.93 3.41 10.40
C ILE A 127 -7.81 4.02 11.49
N ASP A 128 -9.07 3.60 11.50
CA ASP A 128 -10.01 3.91 12.57
C ASP A 128 -9.94 2.84 13.65
N THR A 129 -10.13 1.59 13.25
CA THR A 129 -10.13 0.43 14.16
C THR A 129 -9.59 -0.82 13.47
N ALA A 130 -9.01 -1.72 14.27
CA ALA A 130 -8.63 -3.06 13.84
C ALA A 130 -9.06 -4.06 14.92
N PHE A 131 -9.58 -5.21 14.51
CA PHE A 131 -10.00 -6.28 15.40
C PHE A 131 -9.76 -7.64 14.74
N THR A 132 -9.71 -8.69 15.56
CA THR A 132 -9.46 -10.05 15.11
C THR A 132 -10.40 -11.05 15.79
N THR A 133 -10.34 -12.32 15.39
CA THR A 133 -11.09 -13.42 15.98
C THR A 133 -10.47 -13.99 17.27
N TYR A 134 -9.20 -13.68 17.54
CA TYR A 134 -8.45 -14.07 18.76
C TYR A 134 -8.36 -15.59 19.00
N HIS A 135 -8.18 -16.39 17.95
CA HIS A 135 -7.94 -17.84 18.08
C HIS A 135 -6.47 -18.15 18.38
N TYR A 136 -5.55 -17.47 17.70
CA TYR A 136 -4.10 -17.56 17.86
C TYR A 136 -3.50 -16.21 18.27
N ILE A 137 -4.07 -15.10 17.80
CA ILE A 137 -3.64 -13.75 18.14
C ILE A 137 -4.11 -13.39 19.54
N ASP A 138 -3.19 -12.95 20.39
CA ASP A 138 -3.48 -12.45 21.75
C ASP A 138 -4.01 -11.02 21.73
N SER A 139 -3.33 -10.14 21.00
CA SER A 139 -3.69 -8.71 20.97
C SER A 139 -3.18 -7.99 19.72
N LEU A 140 -3.77 -6.82 19.47
CA LEU A 140 -3.40 -5.92 18.37
C LEU A 140 -3.01 -4.55 18.93
N ALA A 141 -2.00 -3.92 18.33
CA ALA A 141 -1.69 -2.51 18.57
C ALA A 141 -1.55 -1.74 17.25
N ILE A 142 -1.95 -0.47 17.27
CA ILE A 142 -1.86 0.43 16.11
C ILE A 142 -0.83 1.52 16.45
N PRO A 143 0.49 1.27 16.24
CA PRO A 143 1.53 2.25 16.55
C PRO A 143 1.43 3.53 15.70
N THR A 144 0.94 3.41 14.47
CA THR A 144 0.60 4.56 13.62
C THR A 144 -0.62 4.25 12.78
N ASN A 145 -1.63 5.11 12.89
CA ASN A 145 -2.87 5.00 12.14
C ASN A 145 -2.78 5.54 10.71
N LYS A 146 -1.68 6.18 10.32
CA LYS A 146 -1.52 6.75 8.98
C LYS A 146 -0.75 5.80 8.07
N ILE A 147 -1.39 5.35 6.99
CA ILE A 147 -0.78 4.53 5.94
C ILE A 147 -0.48 5.43 4.75
N VAL A 148 0.81 5.62 4.50
CA VAL A 148 1.35 6.41 3.38
C VAL A 148 2.30 5.53 2.58
N THR A 149 3.03 6.12 1.63
CA THR A 149 3.95 5.41 0.73
C THR A 149 5.27 4.99 1.40
N THR A 150 5.33 5.00 2.74
CA THR A 150 6.48 4.54 3.53
C THR A 150 6.25 3.13 4.05
N ASN A 151 7.33 2.38 4.22
CA ASN A 151 7.28 1.00 4.76
C ASN A 151 7.16 0.99 6.30
N ALA A 152 6.29 1.82 6.87
CA ALA A 152 6.02 1.85 8.30
C ALA A 152 5.22 0.62 8.75
N ILE A 153 5.41 0.17 9.99
CA ILE A 153 4.52 -0.80 10.63
C ILE A 153 3.33 -0.04 11.21
N ASN A 154 2.13 -0.37 10.74
CA ASN A 154 0.89 0.27 11.14
C ASN A 154 0.06 -0.59 12.09
N LEU A 155 0.22 -1.91 12.02
CA LEU A 155 -0.44 -2.88 12.88
C LEU A 155 0.61 -3.82 13.47
N GLN A 156 0.59 -3.98 14.79
CA GLN A 156 1.40 -4.95 15.52
C GLN A 156 0.49 -6.07 16.00
N ILE A 157 0.90 -7.30 15.73
CA ILE A 157 0.22 -8.51 16.16
C ILE A 157 1.07 -9.18 17.23
N TYR A 158 0.45 -9.46 18.37
CA TYR A 158 1.03 -10.23 19.46
C TYR A 158 0.35 -11.60 19.53
N TYR A 159 1.14 -12.63 19.80
CA TYR A 159 0.75 -14.04 19.84
C TYR A 159 1.70 -14.84 20.73
#